data_AF-A0A024SHA9-F1
#
_entry.id   AF-A0A024SHA9-F1
#
_cell.length_a   1.000
_cell.length_b   1.000
_cell.length_c   1.000
_cell.angle_alpha   90.00
_cell.angle_beta   90.00
_cell.angle_gamma   90.00
#
_symmetry.space_group_name_H-M   'P 1'
#
loop_
_entity.id
_entity.type
_entity.pdbx_description
1 polymer ?
#
loop_
_entity_poly.entity_id
_entity_poly.type
_entity_poly.pdbx_seq_one_letter_code
_entity_poly.pdbx_strand_id
1 'polypeptide(L)'
;MTIAAVGQICSTGSITANLNQCVRLVAKAAVGGAKVLFLPEASDYIALNAQASLDLAVPQASSPFVQGLRAAAKAHSIAVHVGIHDIPSTTRDHHHHQQQQQQDASPPARKILNRALYIDADGTVQDAATYDKLHVFDYGALRESATVQPGTRLVPPFDSPVGRIGSLICFDLRFPETAIALAQPGLSSPWASRAAQIITYPSAFTLRTGEAHWETLLRARAIETQSYVVAAAQVGRHNEKRASYGRSMVVDPWGRVLLCLRGVADAEGNAEDGAVEEIGFVDIDLDEVERVRREMPLQRRT
;
A
#
# COMPACT_ATOMS: atom_id res chain seq x y z
N MET A 1 14.17 -18.75 -5.08
CA MET A 1 13.84 -17.58 -4.22
C MET A 1 14.12 -16.31 -4.99
N THR A 2 13.20 -15.36 -4.94
CA THR A 2 13.37 -14.04 -5.57
C THR A 2 13.44 -12.98 -4.49
N ILE A 3 14.42 -12.08 -4.56
CA ILE A 3 14.59 -11.01 -3.56
C ILE A 3 13.54 -9.92 -3.80
N ALA A 4 12.80 -9.57 -2.75
CA ALA A 4 11.99 -8.37 -2.64
C ALA A 4 12.66 -7.36 -1.68
N ALA A 5 12.44 -6.07 -1.91
CA ALA A 5 12.85 -5.02 -1.00
C ALA A 5 11.64 -4.27 -0.44
N VAL A 6 11.71 -3.85 0.82
CA VAL A 6 10.68 -3.02 1.47
C VAL A 6 11.34 -1.73 1.94
N GLY A 7 10.85 -0.60 1.44
CA GLY A 7 11.34 0.73 1.80
C GLY A 7 10.43 1.41 2.82
N GLN A 8 11.05 2.18 3.71
CA GLN A 8 10.38 3.00 4.72
C GLN A 8 10.80 4.46 4.57
N ILE A 9 9.82 5.36 4.51
CA ILE A 9 10.06 6.79 4.29
C ILE A 9 9.28 7.64 5.29
N CYS A 10 9.62 8.92 5.34
CA CYS A 10 8.84 9.95 6.02
C CYS A 10 8.40 10.98 4.98
N SER A 11 7.21 10.77 4.39
CA SER A 11 6.66 11.71 3.43
C SER A 11 6.18 12.98 4.13
N THR A 12 6.37 14.13 3.48
CA THR A 12 5.88 15.45 3.94
C THR A 12 4.99 16.08 2.87
N GLY A 13 4.65 17.36 2.98
CA GLY A 13 3.98 18.09 1.91
C GLY A 13 4.84 18.35 0.66
N SER A 14 6.14 18.02 0.68
CA SER A 14 7.04 18.26 -0.45
C SER A 14 7.15 17.04 -1.38
N ILE A 15 6.39 17.06 -2.48
CA ILE A 15 6.39 16.00 -3.50
C ILE A 15 7.80 15.70 -4.02
N THR A 16 8.60 16.74 -4.30
CA THR A 16 9.98 16.58 -4.77
C THR A 16 10.88 15.91 -3.74
N ALA A 17 10.79 16.31 -2.47
CA ALA A 17 11.60 15.70 -1.41
C ALA A 17 11.24 14.21 -1.24
N ASN A 18 9.94 13.90 -1.24
CA ASN A 18 9.45 12.53 -1.09
C ASN A 18 9.87 11.65 -2.29
N LEU A 19 9.78 12.18 -3.51
CA LEU A 19 10.29 11.51 -4.72
C LEU A 19 11.78 11.18 -4.58
N ASN A 20 12.58 12.14 -4.11
CA ASN A 20 14.02 11.93 -3.93
C ASN A 20 14.33 10.79 -2.93
N GLN A 21 13.54 10.66 -1.85
CA GLN A 21 13.64 9.52 -0.93
C GLN A 21 13.36 8.19 -1.67
N CYS A 22 12.26 8.14 -2.42
CA CYS A 22 11.86 6.94 -3.16
C CYS A 22 12.88 6.54 -4.23
N VAL A 23 13.44 7.50 -4.97
CA VAL A 23 14.47 7.25 -5.99
C VAL A 23 15.75 6.68 -5.36
N ARG A 24 16.17 7.19 -4.19
CA ARG A 24 17.30 6.60 -3.46
C ARG A 24 17.01 5.16 -3.03
N LEU A 25 15.80 4.87 -2.58
CA LEU A 25 15.39 3.50 -2.23
C LEU A 25 15.34 2.58 -3.45
N VAL A 26 14.88 3.06 -4.62
CA VAL A 26 14.93 2.31 -5.89
C VAL A 26 16.37 1.93 -6.24
N ALA A 27 17.30 2.88 -6.15
CA ALA A 27 18.71 2.61 -6.41
C ALA A 27 19.30 1.59 -5.42
N LYS A 28 19.02 1.74 -4.12
CA LYS A 28 19.46 0.78 -3.08
C LYS A 28 18.87 -0.62 -3.32
N ALA A 29 17.59 -0.70 -3.67
CA ALA A 29 16.89 -1.96 -3.93
C ALA A 29 17.52 -2.71 -5.11
N ALA A 30 17.83 -1.98 -6.19
CA ALA A 30 18.48 -2.55 -7.37
C ALA A 30 19.91 -3.03 -7.07
N VAL A 31 20.69 -2.27 -6.29
CA VAL A 31 22.02 -2.70 -5.82
C VAL A 31 21.93 -3.97 -4.96
N GLY A 32 20.89 -4.09 -4.13
CA GLY A 32 20.61 -5.29 -3.34
C GLY A 32 20.01 -6.46 -4.13
N GLY A 33 19.87 -6.35 -5.45
CA GLY A 33 19.38 -7.42 -6.32
C GLY A 33 17.88 -7.69 -6.24
N ALA A 34 17.11 -6.82 -5.59
CA ALA A 34 15.66 -6.97 -5.50
C ALA A 34 14.99 -6.84 -6.88
N LYS A 35 13.92 -7.61 -7.10
CA LYS A 35 13.11 -7.52 -8.33
C LYS A 35 11.90 -6.60 -8.20
N VAL A 36 11.40 -6.45 -6.97
CA VAL A 36 10.32 -5.54 -6.63
C VAL A 36 10.70 -4.76 -5.38
N LEU A 37 10.54 -3.43 -5.42
CA LEU A 37 10.56 -2.56 -4.25
C LEU A 37 9.13 -2.21 -3.84
N PHE A 38 8.78 -2.46 -2.58
CA PHE A 38 7.52 -2.04 -1.99
C PHE A 38 7.72 -0.73 -1.21
N LEU A 39 6.91 0.28 -1.52
CA LEU A 39 6.91 1.59 -0.91
C LEU A 39 5.57 1.89 -0.21
N PRO A 40 5.56 2.78 0.79
CA PRO A 40 4.38 2.98 1.64
C PRO A 40 3.19 3.65 0.95
N GLU A 41 2.08 3.74 1.70
CA GLU A 41 0.93 4.59 1.41
C GLU A 41 1.36 6.07 1.43
N ALA A 42 0.67 6.93 0.66
CA ALA A 42 0.90 8.37 0.66
C ALA A 42 2.38 8.74 0.43
N SER A 43 3.07 7.97 -0.42
CA SER A 43 4.48 8.18 -0.72
C SER A 43 4.70 9.48 -1.48
N ASP A 44 3.71 9.93 -2.25
CA ASP A 44 3.73 11.19 -2.98
C ASP A 44 3.71 12.40 -2.04
N TYR A 45 2.79 12.44 -1.07
CA TYR A 45 2.76 13.49 -0.04
C TYR A 45 1.93 13.11 1.19
N ILE A 46 2.28 13.76 2.30
CA ILE A 46 1.45 13.86 3.50
C ILE A 46 1.27 15.34 3.82
N ALA A 47 0.06 15.84 3.54
CA ALA A 47 -0.27 17.25 3.68
C ALA A 47 -0.50 17.67 5.14
N LEU A 48 -0.45 18.97 5.40
CA LEU A 48 -0.72 19.56 6.72
C LEU A 48 -2.20 19.41 7.12
N ASN A 49 -3.11 19.48 6.16
CA ASN A 49 -4.55 19.42 6.36
C ASN A 49 -5.27 18.97 5.08
N ALA A 50 -6.59 18.82 5.18
CA ALA A 50 -7.46 18.40 4.08
C ALA A 50 -7.36 19.29 2.83
N GLN A 51 -7.43 20.62 2.98
CA GLN A 51 -7.38 21.53 1.84
C GLN A 51 -6.03 21.44 1.11
N ALA A 52 -4.93 21.44 1.87
CA ALA A 52 -3.59 21.28 1.30
C ALA A 52 -3.41 19.94 0.56
N SER A 53 -4.09 18.88 1.00
CA SER A 53 -4.13 17.60 0.29
C SER A 53 -4.79 17.74 -1.08
N LEU A 54 -5.97 18.38 -1.14
CA LEU A 54 -6.70 18.62 -2.39
C LEU A 54 -5.92 19.51 -3.36
N ASP A 55 -5.17 20.48 -2.85
CA ASP A 55 -4.35 21.41 -3.64
C ASP A 55 -3.12 20.71 -4.25
N LEU A 56 -2.51 19.76 -3.52
CA LEU A 56 -1.36 18.97 -3.99
C LEU A 56 -1.74 17.85 -4.95
N ALA A 57 -2.97 17.34 -4.86
CA ALA A 57 -3.43 16.24 -5.68
C ALA A 57 -3.44 16.61 -7.17
N VAL A 58 -2.83 15.74 -7.97
CA VAL A 58 -2.78 15.82 -9.43
C VAL A 58 -3.14 14.46 -10.03
N PRO A 59 -3.62 14.39 -11.28
CA PRO A 59 -3.87 13.11 -11.94
C PRO A 59 -2.58 12.28 -12.04
N GLN A 60 -2.68 10.97 -11.84
CA GLN A 60 -1.58 9.99 -11.92
C GLN A 60 -0.74 10.18 -13.20
N ALA A 61 -1.39 10.40 -14.34
CA ALA A 61 -0.73 10.55 -15.63
C ALA A 61 0.20 11.78 -15.71
N SER A 62 -0.13 12.85 -14.99
CA SER A 62 0.64 14.11 -14.96
C SER A 62 1.41 14.32 -13.66
N SER A 63 1.38 13.35 -12.74
CA SER A 63 2.08 13.45 -11.46
C SER A 63 3.60 13.43 -11.64
N PRO A 64 4.33 14.48 -11.22
CA PRO A 64 5.79 14.50 -11.30
C PRO A 64 6.43 13.41 -10.40
N PHE A 65 5.76 13.04 -9.30
CA PHE A 65 6.18 11.92 -8.46
C PHE A 65 6.14 10.61 -9.23
N VAL A 66 5.00 10.30 -9.88
CA VAL A 66 4.83 9.07 -10.65
C VAL A 66 5.80 9.05 -11.83
N GLN A 67 5.96 10.15 -12.55
CA GLN A 67 6.89 10.24 -13.68
C GLN A 67 8.35 10.01 -13.25
N GLY A 68 8.78 10.62 -12.15
CA GLY A 68 10.12 10.41 -11.60
C GLY A 68 10.35 8.96 -11.16
N LEU A 69 9.35 8.35 -10.52
CA LEU A 69 9.46 6.97 -10.05
C LEU A 69 9.49 5.97 -11.20
N ARG A 70 8.70 6.19 -12.26
CA ARG A 70 8.76 5.42 -13.52
C ARG A 70 10.13 5.51 -14.17
N ALA A 71 10.71 6.71 -14.22
CA ALA A 71 12.06 6.91 -14.77
C ALA A 71 13.12 6.16 -13.94
N ALA A 72 13.01 6.19 -12.61
CA ALA A 72 13.92 5.47 -11.73
C ALA A 72 13.76 3.95 -11.85
N ALA A 73 12.53 3.43 -11.88
CA ALA A 73 12.23 2.01 -12.09
C ALA A 73 12.89 1.51 -13.38
N LYS A 74 12.70 2.25 -14.49
CA LYS A 74 13.32 1.95 -15.79
C LYS A 74 14.85 1.98 -15.74
N ALA A 75 15.42 3.04 -15.16
CA ALA A 75 16.87 3.23 -15.10
C ALA A 75 17.57 2.11 -14.31
N HIS A 76 16.90 1.57 -13.29
CA HIS A 76 17.43 0.53 -12.41
C HIS A 76 16.90 -0.88 -12.72
N SER A 77 16.02 -1.03 -13.72
CA SER A 77 15.41 -2.30 -14.13
C SER A 77 14.77 -3.06 -12.96
N ILE A 78 14.01 -2.35 -12.13
CA ILE A 78 13.30 -2.88 -10.96
C ILE A 78 11.85 -2.44 -10.95
N ALA A 79 10.93 -3.33 -10.59
CA ALA A 79 9.53 -2.97 -10.44
C ALA A 79 9.26 -2.31 -9.07
N VAL A 80 8.22 -1.50 -8.99
CA VAL A 80 7.87 -0.73 -7.78
C VAL A 80 6.38 -0.83 -7.49
N HIS A 81 6.03 -1.25 -6.28
CA HIS A 81 4.68 -1.14 -5.71
C HIS A 81 4.63 0.08 -4.78
N VAL A 82 3.69 1.00 -4.96
CA VAL A 82 3.68 2.28 -4.21
C VAL A 82 2.27 2.82 -4.01
N GLY A 83 2.00 3.39 -2.84
CA GLY A 83 0.76 4.13 -2.59
C GLY A 83 0.90 5.64 -2.86
N ILE A 84 -0.06 6.22 -3.56
CA ILE A 84 -0.15 7.64 -3.93
C ILE A 84 -1.58 8.17 -3.76
N HIS A 85 -1.75 9.47 -3.92
CA HIS A 85 -3.05 10.09 -4.15
C HIS A 85 -3.28 10.31 -5.66
N ASP A 86 -4.52 10.14 -6.11
CA ASP A 86 -4.93 10.41 -7.49
C ASP A 86 -6.22 11.25 -7.55
N ILE A 87 -6.44 11.95 -8.66
CA ILE A 87 -7.74 12.56 -8.95
C ILE A 87 -8.52 11.61 -9.86
N PRO A 88 -9.76 11.22 -9.51
CA PRO A 88 -10.61 10.47 -10.42
C PRO A 88 -10.81 11.23 -11.73
N SER A 89 -10.57 10.57 -12.87
CA SER A 89 -10.97 11.12 -14.16
C SER A 89 -12.49 11.32 -14.17
N THR A 90 -12.97 12.56 -14.36
CA THR A 90 -14.40 12.92 -14.36
C THR A 90 -15.19 12.36 -15.55
N THR A 91 -14.56 11.55 -16.39
CA THR A 91 -15.11 11.03 -17.64
C THR A 91 -15.26 9.52 -17.59
N ARG A 92 -16.36 9.03 -16.98
CA ARG A 92 -17.25 7.98 -17.55
C ARG A 92 -18.32 7.41 -16.59
N ASP A 93 -18.16 7.49 -15.26
CA ASP A 93 -19.00 6.65 -14.38
C ASP A 93 -20.11 7.38 -13.59
N HIS A 94 -20.26 8.71 -13.73
CA HIS A 94 -21.29 9.45 -12.99
C HIS A 94 -22.72 9.30 -13.53
N HIS A 95 -22.96 8.49 -14.57
CA HIS A 95 -24.31 8.36 -15.15
C HIS A 95 -25.24 7.33 -14.50
N HIS A 96 -24.82 6.56 -13.50
CA HIS A 96 -25.70 5.48 -12.99
C HIS A 96 -26.13 5.49 -11.52
N HIS A 97 -25.67 6.40 -10.66
CA HIS A 97 -26.11 6.39 -9.25
C HIS A 97 -26.56 7.72 -8.63
N GLN A 98 -26.91 8.73 -9.44
CA GLN A 98 -27.62 9.91 -8.93
C GLN A 98 -29.11 9.90 -9.31
N GLN A 99 -29.85 8.96 -8.74
CA GLN A 99 -31.28 9.14 -8.50
C GLN A 99 -31.62 8.66 -7.09
N GLN A 100 -31.39 9.55 -6.12
CA GLN A 100 -32.17 9.76 -4.89
C GLN A 100 -31.25 10.34 -3.80
N GLN A 101 -31.07 11.66 -3.81
CA GLN A 101 -31.11 12.47 -2.59
C GLN A 101 -31.27 13.95 -2.94
N GLN A 102 -32.18 14.57 -2.19
CA GLN A 102 -32.78 15.87 -2.43
C GLN A 102 -31.85 17.04 -2.09
N GLN A 103 -31.98 18.09 -2.91
CA GLN A 103 -32.03 19.52 -2.57
C GLN A 103 -31.49 19.94 -1.19
N ASP A 104 -30.21 20.31 -1.18
CA ASP A 104 -29.61 21.49 -0.54
C ASP A 104 -28.11 21.20 -0.35
N ALA A 105 -27.25 21.59 -1.29
CA ALA A 105 -25.82 21.57 -1.03
C ALA A 105 -25.03 22.36 -2.06
N SER A 106 -24.01 23.04 -1.54
CA SER A 106 -22.80 23.48 -2.23
C SER A 106 -22.32 22.44 -3.27
N PRO A 107 -21.58 22.85 -4.33
CA PRO A 107 -21.01 21.91 -5.29
C PRO A 107 -20.28 20.77 -4.56
N PRO A 108 -20.41 19.51 -5.01
CA PRO A 108 -19.81 18.36 -4.31
C PRO A 108 -18.31 18.63 -4.13
N ALA A 109 -17.86 18.57 -2.87
CA ALA A 109 -16.47 18.82 -2.54
C ALA A 109 -15.58 17.84 -3.33
N ARG A 110 -14.58 18.38 -4.05
CA ARG A 110 -13.59 17.60 -4.80
C ARG A 110 -13.01 16.51 -3.90
N LYS A 111 -13.09 15.25 -4.33
CA LYS A 111 -12.47 14.10 -3.66
C LYS A 111 -11.30 13.55 -4.47
N ILE A 112 -10.38 12.92 -3.77
CA ILE A 112 -9.22 12.22 -4.32
C ILE A 112 -9.32 10.72 -4.02
N LEU A 113 -8.54 9.91 -4.70
CA LEU A 113 -8.39 8.48 -4.43
C LEU A 113 -7.09 8.25 -3.67
N ASN A 114 -7.10 7.22 -2.82
CA ASN A 114 -5.89 6.65 -2.23
C ASN A 114 -5.58 5.37 -3.01
N ARG A 115 -4.49 5.37 -3.76
CA ARG A 115 -4.24 4.45 -4.86
C ARG A 115 -2.90 3.73 -4.69
N ALA A 116 -2.92 2.40 -4.78
CA ALA A 116 -1.74 1.58 -4.94
C ALA A 116 -1.47 1.35 -6.44
N LEU A 117 -0.25 1.65 -6.86
CA LEU A 117 0.25 1.41 -8.21
C LEU A 117 1.23 0.25 -8.22
N TYR A 118 1.29 -0.43 -9.36
CA TYR A 118 2.41 -1.27 -9.72
C TYR A 118 3.07 -0.71 -10.99
N ILE A 119 4.36 -0.41 -10.88
CA ILE A 119 5.20 0.10 -11.96
C ILE A 119 6.19 -0.99 -12.32
N ASP A 120 6.20 -1.41 -13.58
CA ASP A 120 7.13 -2.42 -14.07
C ASP A 120 8.56 -1.91 -14.17
N ALA A 121 9.48 -2.86 -14.30
CA ALA A 121 10.92 -2.61 -14.46
C ALA A 121 11.26 -1.78 -15.71
N ASP A 122 10.35 -1.65 -16.67
CA ASP A 122 10.50 -0.77 -17.85
C ASP A 122 9.94 0.65 -17.64
N GLY A 123 9.34 0.91 -16.47
CA GLY A 123 8.67 2.16 -16.12
C GLY A 123 7.20 2.25 -16.56
N THR A 124 6.59 1.17 -17.05
CA THR A 124 5.16 1.11 -17.40
C THR A 124 4.31 1.00 -16.14
N VAL A 125 3.23 1.76 -16.04
CA VAL A 125 2.24 1.61 -14.96
C VAL A 125 1.23 0.56 -15.40
N GLN A 126 1.02 -0.47 -14.58
CA GLN A 126 0.06 -1.54 -14.86
C GLN A 126 -1.34 -1.15 -14.37
N ASP A 127 -2.14 -0.51 -15.23
CA ASP A 127 -3.48 -0.03 -14.87
C ASP A 127 -4.42 -1.14 -14.37
N ALA A 128 -4.23 -2.38 -14.84
CA ALA A 128 -5.00 -3.54 -14.37
C ALA A 128 -4.63 -3.98 -12.94
N ALA A 129 -3.47 -3.54 -12.42
CA ALA A 129 -2.98 -3.79 -11.07
C ALA A 129 -3.25 -2.60 -10.11
N THR A 130 -3.79 -1.49 -10.64
CA THR A 130 -4.10 -0.29 -9.86
C THR A 130 -5.28 -0.53 -8.94
N TYR A 131 -5.06 -0.37 -7.64
CA TYR A 131 -6.06 -0.56 -6.59
C TYR A 131 -6.36 0.74 -5.85
N ASP A 132 -7.64 1.10 -5.77
CA ASP A 132 -8.11 2.24 -4.97
C ASP A 132 -8.67 1.73 -3.63
N LYS A 133 -8.17 2.30 -2.53
CA LYS A 133 -8.46 1.91 -1.14
C LYS A 133 -9.97 1.80 -0.89
N LEU A 134 -10.43 0.63 -0.46
CA LEU A 134 -11.86 0.40 -0.22
C LEU A 134 -12.31 1.00 1.12
N HIS A 135 -11.52 0.84 2.17
CA HIS A 135 -11.90 1.27 3.51
C HIS A 135 -11.17 2.56 3.88
N VAL A 136 -11.87 3.69 3.85
CA VAL A 136 -11.33 4.99 4.30
C VAL A 136 -11.29 5.07 5.83
N PHE A 137 -10.22 5.64 6.37
CA PHE A 137 -9.94 5.72 7.80
C PHE A 137 -10.51 6.97 8.46
N ASP A 138 -11.53 6.75 9.28
CA ASP A 138 -12.13 7.79 10.12
C ASP A 138 -12.02 7.40 11.59
N TYR A 139 -11.12 8.06 12.32
CA TYR A 139 -10.85 7.76 13.73
C TYR A 139 -10.43 9.00 14.51
N GLY A 140 -11.13 9.27 15.62
CA GLY A 140 -10.91 10.48 16.41
C GLY A 140 -11.11 11.74 15.56
N ALA A 141 -10.08 12.59 15.51
CA ALA A 141 -10.07 13.81 14.71
C ALA A 141 -9.59 13.58 13.26
N LEU A 142 -9.01 12.42 12.93
CA LEU A 142 -8.59 12.10 11.57
C LEU A 142 -9.80 11.62 10.77
N ARG A 143 -10.09 12.34 9.68
CA ARG A 143 -11.18 12.05 8.75
C ARG A 143 -10.59 11.91 7.35
N GLU A 144 -10.13 10.71 6.99
CA GLU A 144 -9.68 10.44 5.61
C GLU A 144 -10.84 10.67 4.63
N SER A 145 -12.07 10.34 5.05
CA SER A 145 -13.29 10.56 4.28
C SER A 145 -13.55 12.03 3.93
N ALA A 146 -12.90 13.00 4.60
CA ALA A 146 -13.04 14.42 4.30
C ALA A 146 -12.45 14.78 2.93
N THR A 147 -11.41 14.08 2.48
CA THR A 147 -10.75 14.34 1.19
C THR A 147 -10.73 13.14 0.26
N VAL A 148 -10.68 11.93 0.79
CA VAL A 148 -10.58 10.70 0.00
C VAL A 148 -11.97 10.10 -0.19
N GLN A 149 -12.28 9.68 -1.42
CA GLN A 149 -13.43 8.82 -1.70
C GLN A 149 -13.01 7.34 -1.67
N PRO A 150 -13.85 6.43 -1.14
CA PRO A 150 -13.61 4.99 -1.25
C PRO A 150 -13.49 4.52 -2.70
N GLY A 151 -12.61 3.54 -2.92
CA GLY A 151 -12.63 2.71 -4.13
C GLY A 151 -13.92 1.90 -4.22
N THR A 152 -14.20 1.37 -5.40
CA THR A 152 -15.49 0.72 -5.69
C THR A 152 -15.40 -0.80 -5.86
N ARG A 153 -14.20 -1.36 -5.95
CA ARG A 153 -14.00 -2.80 -6.22
C ARG A 153 -12.64 -3.30 -5.77
N LEU A 154 -12.57 -4.61 -5.51
CA LEU A 154 -11.29 -5.32 -5.49
C LEU A 154 -10.71 -5.42 -6.90
N VAL A 155 -9.40 -5.56 -6.95
CA VAL A 155 -8.62 -5.75 -8.17
C VAL A 155 -8.11 -7.19 -8.19
N PRO A 156 -8.24 -7.92 -9.31
CA PRO A 156 -7.72 -9.27 -9.41
C PRO A 156 -6.22 -9.33 -9.06
N PRO A 157 -5.75 -10.37 -8.37
CA PRO A 157 -4.32 -10.55 -8.15
C PRO A 157 -3.55 -10.60 -9.48
N PHE A 158 -2.38 -9.97 -9.52
CA PHE A 158 -1.56 -9.84 -10.73
C PHE A 158 -0.19 -10.47 -10.52
N ASP A 159 0.39 -11.02 -11.59
CA ASP A 159 1.68 -11.68 -11.53
C ASP A 159 2.81 -10.63 -11.48
N SER A 160 3.85 -10.93 -10.71
CA SER A 160 5.07 -10.12 -10.58
C SER A 160 6.29 -11.05 -10.49
N PRO A 161 7.53 -10.52 -10.61
CA PRO A 161 8.74 -11.34 -10.45
C PRO A 161 8.86 -12.06 -9.10
N VAL A 162 8.18 -11.58 -8.05
CA VAL A 162 8.23 -12.17 -6.70
C VAL A 162 7.04 -13.09 -6.41
N GLY A 163 6.08 -13.20 -7.33
CA GLY A 163 4.85 -13.98 -7.15
C GLY A 163 3.60 -13.17 -7.44
N ARG A 164 2.43 -13.75 -7.17
CA ARG A 164 1.15 -13.09 -7.44
C ARG A 164 0.72 -12.17 -6.31
N ILE A 165 0.57 -10.88 -6.61
CA ILE A 165 0.26 -9.83 -5.65
C ILE A 165 -1.24 -9.52 -5.66
N GLY A 166 -1.85 -9.49 -4.48
CA GLY A 166 -3.14 -8.85 -4.21
C GLY A 166 -2.94 -7.56 -3.43
N SER A 167 -3.35 -6.42 -4.01
CA SER A 167 -3.16 -5.10 -3.39
C SER A 167 -4.31 -4.75 -2.45
N LEU A 168 -3.96 -4.36 -1.23
CA LEU A 168 -4.81 -3.67 -0.25
C LEU A 168 -4.00 -2.49 0.34
N ILE A 169 -4.64 -1.58 1.08
CA ILE A 169 -3.97 -0.39 1.62
C ILE A 169 -4.37 -0.18 3.08
N CYS A 170 -3.39 -0.12 3.97
CA CYS A 170 -3.53 0.41 5.33
C CYS A 170 -4.78 -0.07 6.08
N PHE A 171 -5.84 0.73 6.14
CA PHE A 171 -7.04 0.45 6.93
C PHE A 171 -7.83 -0.78 6.43
N ASP A 172 -7.64 -1.20 5.18
CA ASP A 172 -8.13 -2.48 4.67
C ASP A 172 -7.62 -3.66 5.52
N LEU A 173 -6.48 -3.51 6.20
CA LEU A 173 -5.92 -4.49 7.13
C LEU A 173 -6.92 -4.92 8.22
N ARG A 174 -7.88 -4.06 8.57
CA ARG A 174 -8.89 -4.39 9.60
C ARG A 174 -10.05 -5.24 9.09
N PHE A 175 -10.17 -5.42 7.77
CA PHE A 175 -11.27 -6.10 7.10
C PHE A 175 -10.76 -7.41 6.48
N PRO A 176 -10.75 -8.53 7.23
CA PRO A 176 -10.19 -9.81 6.76
C PRO A 176 -10.81 -10.30 5.44
N GLU A 177 -12.07 -9.94 5.19
CA GLU A 177 -12.86 -10.38 4.03
C GLU A 177 -12.16 -10.04 2.71
N THR A 178 -11.53 -8.87 2.62
CA THR A 178 -10.82 -8.44 1.41
C THR A 178 -9.57 -9.27 1.13
N ALA A 179 -8.78 -9.54 2.17
CA ALA A 179 -7.57 -10.35 2.09
C ALA A 179 -7.92 -11.80 1.71
N ILE A 180 -8.96 -12.33 2.34
CA ILE A 180 -9.51 -13.66 2.08
C ILE A 180 -10.00 -13.76 0.63
N ALA A 181 -10.74 -12.76 0.15
CA ALA A 181 -11.25 -12.77 -1.23
C ALA A 181 -10.13 -12.79 -2.28
N LEU A 182 -8.97 -12.19 -1.99
CA LEU A 182 -7.81 -12.18 -2.88
C LEU A 182 -7.00 -13.49 -2.85
N ALA A 183 -6.73 -14.02 -1.67
CA ALA A 183 -5.81 -15.15 -1.48
C ALA A 183 -6.48 -16.53 -1.35
N GLN A 184 -7.75 -16.57 -0.96
CA GLN A 184 -8.55 -17.79 -0.84
C GLN A 184 -9.92 -17.58 -1.52
N PRO A 185 -9.94 -17.20 -2.80
CA PRO A 185 -11.17 -16.92 -3.53
C PRO A 185 -12.08 -18.15 -3.61
N GLY A 186 -13.39 -17.94 -3.51
CA GLY A 186 -14.37 -18.98 -3.80
C GLY A 186 -14.31 -19.43 -5.27
N LEU A 187 -14.82 -20.64 -5.56
CA LEU A 187 -14.75 -21.26 -6.89
C LEU A 187 -15.41 -20.43 -8.01
N SER A 188 -16.38 -19.58 -7.66
CA SER A 188 -17.06 -18.66 -8.59
C SER A 188 -16.33 -17.33 -8.80
N SER A 189 -15.24 -17.08 -8.07
CA SER A 189 -14.45 -15.86 -8.23
C SER A 189 -13.79 -15.80 -9.61
N PRO A 190 -13.74 -14.63 -10.27
CA PRO A 190 -13.06 -14.48 -11.56
C PRO A 190 -11.54 -14.69 -11.47
N TRP A 191 -10.96 -14.83 -10.27
CA TRP A 191 -9.56 -15.19 -10.03
C TRP A 191 -9.40 -16.46 -9.18
N ALA A 192 -10.37 -17.38 -9.20
CA ALA A 192 -10.27 -18.65 -8.47
C ALA A 192 -8.99 -19.44 -8.77
N SER A 193 -8.56 -19.50 -10.04
CA SER A 193 -7.31 -20.14 -10.47
C SER A 193 -6.07 -19.26 -10.29
N ARG A 194 -6.26 -18.02 -9.85
CA ARG A 194 -5.21 -17.01 -9.72
C ARG A 194 -5.25 -16.30 -8.37
N ALA A 195 -5.38 -17.08 -7.31
CA ALA A 195 -5.30 -16.60 -5.93
C ALA A 195 -3.97 -15.88 -5.65
N ALA A 196 -4.02 -14.82 -4.85
CA ALA A 196 -2.84 -14.10 -4.39
C ALA A 196 -1.93 -15.03 -3.57
N GLN A 197 -0.62 -14.86 -3.74
CA GLN A 197 0.43 -15.49 -2.93
C GLN A 197 1.07 -14.46 -1.98
N ILE A 198 0.94 -13.19 -2.31
CA ILE A 198 1.42 -12.04 -1.56
C ILE A 198 0.25 -11.05 -1.41
N ILE A 199 0.02 -10.56 -0.20
CA ILE A 199 -0.93 -9.48 0.09
C ILE A 199 -0.15 -8.26 0.55
N THR A 200 -0.42 -7.10 -0.03
CA THR A 200 0.27 -5.87 0.36
C THR A 200 -0.59 -5.01 1.27
N TYR A 201 0.05 -4.31 2.21
CA TYR A 201 -0.55 -3.22 2.99
C TYR A 201 0.40 -2.02 3.10
N PRO A 202 0.72 -1.30 1.99
CA PRO A 202 1.31 0.03 2.08
C PRO A 202 0.51 0.87 3.07
N SER A 203 1.19 1.52 4.02
CA SER A 203 0.52 2.08 5.20
C SER A 203 1.14 3.34 5.77
N ALA A 204 0.29 4.18 6.36
CA ALA A 204 0.67 5.29 7.22
C ALA A 204 -0.03 5.19 8.59
N PHE A 205 0.24 4.10 9.32
CA PHE A 205 -0.39 3.79 10.61
C PHE A 205 -0.07 4.84 11.68
N THR A 206 -1.07 5.23 12.48
CA THR A 206 -0.87 6.15 13.60
C THR A 206 -0.12 5.47 14.75
N LEU A 207 0.59 6.24 15.58
CA LEU A 207 1.43 5.72 16.67
C LEU A 207 0.67 4.74 17.60
N ARG A 208 -0.44 5.20 18.20
CA ARG A 208 -1.21 4.39 19.18
C ARG A 208 -1.77 3.11 18.57
N THR A 209 -2.32 3.19 17.36
CA THR A 209 -2.87 2.01 16.69
C THR A 209 -1.78 1.10 16.14
N GLY A 210 -0.63 1.67 15.78
CA GLY A 210 0.53 0.93 15.30
C GLY A 210 1.11 0.07 16.41
N GLU A 211 1.41 0.68 17.56
CA GLU A 211 1.91 -0.01 18.75
C GLU A 211 1.01 -1.20 19.15
N ALA A 212 -0.31 -1.00 19.20
CA ALA A 212 -1.23 -2.02 19.69
C ALA A 212 -1.60 -3.10 18.65
N HIS A 213 -1.66 -2.77 17.35
CA HIS A 213 -2.33 -3.63 16.37
C HIS A 213 -1.48 -4.03 15.16
N TRP A 214 -0.41 -3.30 14.84
CA TRP A 214 0.28 -3.44 13.56
C TRP A 214 0.75 -4.87 13.30
N GLU A 215 1.64 -5.39 14.15
CA GLU A 215 2.17 -6.74 14.00
C GLU A 215 1.05 -7.79 14.08
N THR A 216 0.18 -7.69 15.10
CA THR A 216 -0.90 -8.65 15.33
C THR A 216 -1.77 -8.83 14.10
N LEU A 217 -2.21 -7.73 13.48
CA LEU A 217 -3.07 -7.79 12.31
C LEU A 217 -2.32 -8.30 11.08
N LEU A 218 -1.09 -7.84 10.82
CA LEU A 218 -0.31 -8.31 9.67
C LEU A 218 -0.05 -9.82 9.74
N ARG A 219 0.35 -10.32 10.92
CA ARG A 219 0.56 -11.75 11.14
C ARG A 219 -0.73 -12.54 11.02
N ALA A 220 -1.83 -12.03 11.57
CA ALA A 220 -3.14 -12.66 11.40
C ALA A 220 -3.52 -12.81 9.92
N ARG A 221 -3.32 -11.76 9.09
CA ARG A 221 -3.58 -11.84 7.64
C ARG A 221 -2.70 -12.87 6.96
N ALA A 222 -1.42 -12.93 7.29
CA ALA A 222 -0.51 -13.90 6.69
C ALA A 222 -0.96 -15.34 6.98
N ILE A 223 -1.31 -15.63 8.24
CA ILE A 223 -1.75 -16.95 8.71
C ILE A 223 -3.09 -17.35 8.08
N GLU A 224 -4.11 -16.50 8.16
CA GLU A 224 -5.47 -16.87 7.74
C GLU A 224 -5.64 -16.94 6.21
N THR A 225 -4.72 -16.31 5.47
CA THR A 225 -4.71 -16.33 4.00
C THR A 225 -3.64 -17.26 3.43
N GLN A 226 -2.73 -17.78 4.26
CA GLN A 226 -1.58 -18.59 3.86
C GLN A 226 -0.82 -17.93 2.69
N SER A 227 -0.46 -16.67 2.91
CA SER A 227 0.19 -15.80 1.94
C SER A 227 1.27 -15.00 2.63
N TYR A 228 2.30 -14.58 1.88
CA TYR A 228 3.18 -13.53 2.39
C TYR A 228 2.39 -12.25 2.59
N VAL A 229 2.72 -11.51 3.64
CA VAL A 229 2.22 -10.15 3.85
C VAL A 229 3.39 -9.18 3.76
N VAL A 230 3.29 -8.20 2.86
CA VAL A 230 4.31 -7.16 2.67
C VAL A 230 3.71 -5.80 2.98
N ALA A 231 4.19 -5.15 4.03
CA ALA A 231 3.64 -3.91 4.53
C ALA A 231 4.72 -2.83 4.66
N ALA A 232 4.95 -2.10 3.57
CA ALA A 232 5.77 -0.90 3.58
C ALA A 232 5.06 0.22 4.33
N ALA A 233 5.74 0.87 5.28
CA ALA A 233 5.14 1.84 6.18
C ALA A 233 5.81 3.20 6.12
N GLN A 234 5.02 4.26 6.33
CA GLN A 234 5.52 5.57 6.69
C GLN A 234 6.05 5.54 8.14
N VAL A 235 7.05 6.38 8.45
CA VAL A 235 7.61 6.52 9.79
C VAL A 235 7.84 7.99 10.16
N GLY A 236 7.88 8.29 11.45
CA GLY A 236 8.34 9.58 11.96
C GLY A 236 7.29 10.67 11.87
N ARG A 237 7.71 11.92 12.14
CA ARG A 237 6.85 13.10 12.10
C ARG A 237 6.78 13.68 10.69
N HIS A 238 5.60 13.63 10.08
CA HIS A 238 5.34 14.20 8.77
C HIS A 238 5.12 15.72 8.83
N ASN A 239 4.53 16.19 9.93
CA ASN A 239 4.32 17.60 10.26
C ASN A 239 4.01 17.72 11.78
N GLU A 240 3.65 18.92 12.24
CA GLU A 240 3.34 19.21 13.64
C GLU A 240 2.20 18.36 14.24
N LYS A 241 1.29 17.84 13.40
CA LYS A 241 0.05 17.19 13.82
C LYS A 241 -0.03 15.71 13.46
N ARG A 242 0.92 15.19 12.66
CA ARG A 242 0.87 13.83 12.13
C ARG A 242 2.22 13.14 12.20
N ALA A 243 2.22 11.96 12.81
CA ALA A 243 3.33 11.04 12.82
C ALA A 243 2.85 9.61 12.53
N SER A 244 3.74 8.79 11.96
CA SER A 244 3.47 7.38 11.67
C SER A 244 4.45 6.45 12.37
N TYR A 245 3.94 5.25 12.68
CA TYR A 245 4.59 4.27 13.54
C TYR A 245 5.86 3.64 12.96
N GLY A 246 5.99 3.59 11.62
CA GLY A 246 7.06 2.86 10.95
C GLY A 246 6.86 1.36 11.07
N ARG A 247 7.94 0.64 11.38
CA ARG A 247 7.94 -0.82 11.55
C ARG A 247 7.47 -1.55 10.29
N SER A 248 7.90 -1.09 9.11
CA SER A 248 7.65 -1.80 7.85
C SER A 248 8.02 -3.27 7.99
N MET A 249 7.15 -4.17 7.52
CA MET A 249 7.20 -5.57 7.92
C MET A 249 6.93 -6.51 6.75
N VAL A 250 7.61 -7.67 6.77
CA VAL A 250 7.28 -8.82 5.93
C VAL A 250 7.00 -10.03 6.82
N VAL A 251 5.89 -10.70 6.57
CA VAL A 251 5.48 -11.92 7.28
C VAL A 251 5.33 -13.06 6.28
N ASP A 252 5.84 -14.24 6.61
CA ASP A 252 5.69 -15.45 5.80
C ASP A 252 4.28 -16.07 5.91
N PRO A 253 3.92 -17.03 5.03
CA PRO A 253 2.62 -17.72 5.07
C PRO A 253 2.31 -18.47 6.37
N TRP A 254 3.31 -18.73 7.23
CA TRP A 254 3.15 -19.36 8.54
C TRP A 254 3.01 -18.33 9.68
N GLY A 255 3.09 -17.04 9.38
CA GLY A 255 2.98 -15.97 10.36
C GLY A 255 4.29 -15.61 11.05
N ARG A 256 5.45 -16.04 10.54
CA ARG A 256 6.77 -15.63 11.04
C ARG A 256 7.15 -14.28 10.44
N VAL A 257 7.62 -13.36 11.27
CA VAL A 257 8.13 -12.06 10.83
C VAL A 257 9.53 -12.27 10.24
N LEU A 258 9.66 -12.09 8.93
CA LEU A 258 10.94 -12.21 8.20
C LEU A 258 11.74 -10.91 8.23
N LEU A 259 11.04 -9.78 8.27
CA LEU A 259 11.62 -8.44 8.29
C LEU A 259 10.76 -7.54 9.16
N CYS A 260 11.41 -6.74 10.01
CA CYS A 260 10.79 -5.61 10.69
C CYS A 260 11.80 -4.46 10.74
N LEU A 261 11.49 -3.34 10.08
CA LEU A 261 12.30 -2.13 10.08
C LEU A 261 12.12 -1.33 11.38
N ARG A 262 12.93 -0.30 11.60
CA ARG A 262 12.85 0.56 12.78
C ARG A 262 11.54 1.33 12.84
N GLY A 263 11.21 1.88 14.01
CA GLY A 263 10.00 2.67 14.24
C GLY A 263 10.31 4.09 14.71
N VAL A 264 9.56 4.51 15.72
CA VAL A 264 9.73 5.80 16.41
C VAL A 264 10.41 5.60 17.77
N ALA A 265 11.21 6.58 18.17
CA ALA A 265 11.97 6.57 19.42
C ALA A 265 11.13 6.98 20.64
N ASP A 266 10.02 7.69 20.43
CA ASP A 266 9.19 8.25 21.49
C ASP A 266 7.70 8.38 21.13
N ALA A 267 6.90 8.77 22.11
CA ALA A 267 5.46 8.92 21.99
C ALA A 267 5.06 10.13 21.12
N GLU A 268 5.98 11.08 20.92
CA GLU A 268 5.84 12.25 20.04
C GLU A 268 6.06 11.89 18.56
N GLY A 269 6.48 10.65 18.29
CA GLY A 269 6.63 10.10 16.95
C GLY A 269 7.93 10.48 16.27
N ASN A 270 8.96 10.90 17.02
CA ASN A 270 10.27 11.13 16.42
C ASN A 270 10.85 9.81 15.91
N ALA A 271 11.35 9.79 14.69
CA ALA A 271 11.89 8.56 14.10
C ALA A 271 13.14 8.09 14.87
N GLU A 272 13.30 6.77 15.03
CA GLU A 272 14.59 6.22 15.45
C GLU A 272 15.69 6.60 14.45
N ASP A 273 16.94 6.69 14.90
CA ASP A 273 18.06 7.00 13.99
C ASP A 273 18.17 5.92 12.89
N GLY A 274 18.28 6.37 11.64
CA GLY A 274 18.27 5.51 10.47
C GLY A 274 16.93 4.82 10.15
N ALA A 275 15.80 5.22 10.75
CA ALA A 275 14.48 4.67 10.40
C ALA A 275 13.89 5.29 9.12
N VAL A 276 14.26 6.54 8.80
CA VAL A 276 13.86 7.24 7.57
C VAL A 276 14.78 6.83 6.42
N GLU A 277 14.21 6.47 5.27
CA GLU A 277 14.93 5.89 4.12
C GLU A 277 15.62 4.56 4.42
N GLU A 278 15.10 3.84 5.41
CA GLU A 278 15.50 2.47 5.70
C GLU A 278 14.96 1.53 4.61
N ILE A 279 15.72 0.48 4.33
CA ILE A 279 15.36 -0.56 3.37
C ILE A 279 15.72 -1.92 3.95
N GLY A 280 14.82 -2.89 3.78
CA GLY A 280 15.08 -4.29 4.10
C GLY A 280 14.88 -5.19 2.90
N PHE A 281 15.53 -6.35 2.91
CA PHE A 281 15.51 -7.33 1.83
C PHE A 281 15.01 -8.67 2.37
N VAL A 282 14.19 -9.35 1.59
CA VAL A 282 13.64 -10.66 1.93
C VAL A 282 13.65 -11.56 0.71
N ASP A 283 13.96 -12.83 0.93
CA ASP A 283 13.76 -13.87 -0.06
C ASP A 283 12.30 -14.32 -0.04
N ILE A 284 11.60 -14.15 -1.16
CA ILE A 284 10.27 -14.71 -1.33
C ILE A 284 10.41 -16.12 -1.92
N ASP A 285 9.98 -17.10 -1.14
CA ASP A 285 9.92 -18.50 -1.52
C ASP A 285 8.47 -18.93 -1.74
N LEU A 286 8.08 -19.12 -3.01
CA LEU A 286 6.73 -19.55 -3.36
C LEU A 286 6.49 -21.03 -3.05
N ASP A 287 7.55 -21.85 -2.95
CA ASP A 287 7.41 -23.24 -2.53
C ASP A 287 6.92 -23.34 -1.08
N GLU A 288 7.26 -22.35 -0.23
CA GLU A 288 6.74 -22.23 1.13
C GLU A 288 5.23 -21.96 1.16
N VAL A 289 4.73 -21.12 0.24
CA VAL A 289 3.28 -20.88 0.10
C VAL A 289 2.56 -22.19 -0.24
N GLU A 290 3.07 -22.91 -1.24
CA GLU A 290 2.47 -24.17 -1.68
C GLU A 290 2.60 -25.27 -0.60
N ARG A 291 3.71 -25.29 0.14
CA ARG A 291 3.92 -26.19 1.28
C ARG A 291 2.90 -25.95 2.39
N VAL A 292 2.75 -24.71 2.84
CA VAL A 292 1.81 -24.34 3.92
C VAL A 292 0.36 -24.66 3.52
N ARG A 293 -0.05 -24.31 2.30
CA ARG A 293 -1.39 -24.60 1.78
C ARG A 293 -1.67 -26.10 1.67
N ARG A 294 -0.66 -26.90 1.29
CA ARG A 294 -0.78 -28.36 1.19
C ARG A 294 -0.81 -29.05 2.55
N GLU A 295 0.04 -28.64 3.49
CA GLU A 295 0.17 -29.28 4.80
C GLU A 295 -0.93 -28.85 5.78
N MET A 296 -1.47 -27.65 5.62
CA MET A 296 -2.59 -27.14 6.41
C MET A 296 -3.71 -26.61 5.49
N PRO A 297 -4.43 -27.47 4.76
CA PRO A 297 -5.44 -27.02 3.81
C PRO A 297 -6.61 -26.35 4.54
N LEU A 298 -6.84 -25.06 4.26
CA LEU A 298 -7.96 -24.31 4.82
C LEU A 298 -9.24 -24.60 4.01
N GLN A 299 -10.11 -25.46 4.54
CA GLN A 299 -11.42 -25.72 3.95
C GLN A 299 -12.46 -24.73 4.48
N ARG A 300 -12.93 -23.82 3.62
CA ARG A 300 -14.05 -22.94 3.95
C ARG A 300 -15.36 -23.70 3.75
N ARG A 301 -16.21 -23.71 4.79
CA ARG A 301 -17.48 -24.46 4.84
C ARG A 301 -18.72 -23.58 4.62
N THR A 302 -18.51 -22.30 4.38
CA THR A 302 -19.53 -21.24 4.25
C THR A 302 -19.18 -20.34 3.10
#